data_AF-A0A174D3N1-F1
#
_entry.id   AF-A0A174D3N1-F1
#
_cell.length_a   1.000
_cell.length_b   1.000
_cell.length_c   1.000
_cell.angle_alpha   90.00
_cell.angle_beta   90.00
_cell.angle_gamma   90.00
#
_symmetry.space_group_name_H-M   'P 1'
#
loop_
_entity.id
_entity.type
_entity.pdbx_description
1 polymer ?
#
loop_
_entity_poly.entity_id
_entity_poly.type
_entity_poly.pdbx_seq_one_letter_code
_entity_poly.pdbx_strand_id
1 'polypeptide(L)'
;MENQKIDYKLKVKEKKKRKVKRNNRALNILTSLMFIGFISIVIIFNILKVDETFSEEENRTLATMPKFTIKSFLSGDFTKEYTNYVEDNFAGKKGFVSIKSNLEKLEGKDESNSIFIGKDGQLFEKFIEASQEETDAKIAAINSFYERYSNLNMSFILTPTATKVLEEKLPKYAPNDDELDYINKVFLD
;
A
#
# COMPACT_ATOMS: atom_id res chain seq x y z
N MET A 1 -13.63 -55.14 44.06
CA MET A 1 -12.92 -55.17 42.75
C MET A 1 -13.37 -54.07 41.79
N GLU A 2 -14.63 -53.63 41.81
CA GLU A 2 -15.16 -52.62 40.87
C GLU A 2 -14.62 -51.20 41.09
N ASN A 3 -14.52 -50.76 42.35
CA ASN A 3 -13.97 -49.44 42.69
C ASN A 3 -12.50 -49.25 42.26
N GLN A 4 -11.69 -50.32 42.29
CA GLN A 4 -10.31 -50.28 41.79
C GLN A 4 -10.24 -50.08 40.27
N LYS A 5 -11.16 -50.69 39.51
CA LYS A 5 -11.22 -50.51 38.04
C LYS A 5 -11.66 -49.08 37.67
N ILE A 6 -12.55 -48.48 38.47
CA ILE A 6 -13.01 -47.10 38.28
C ILE A 6 -11.86 -46.12 38.56
N ASP A 7 -11.16 -46.26 39.69
CA ASP A 7 -10.00 -45.42 40.05
C ASP A 7 -8.88 -45.50 39.00
N TYR A 8 -8.59 -46.70 38.49
CA TYR A 8 -7.62 -46.88 37.41
C TYR A 8 -8.00 -46.12 36.13
N LYS A 9 -9.26 -46.23 35.68
CA LYS A 9 -9.74 -45.51 34.49
C LYS A 9 -9.69 -43.99 34.66
N LEU A 10 -10.00 -43.47 35.86
CA LEU A 10 -9.90 -42.05 36.18
C LEU A 10 -8.46 -41.54 36.09
N LYS A 11 -7.51 -42.26 36.71
CA LYS A 11 -6.07 -41.93 36.64
C LYS A 11 -5.52 -41.93 35.21
N VAL A 12 -5.94 -42.87 34.37
CA VAL A 12 -5.56 -42.90 32.95
C VAL A 12 -6.14 -41.71 32.18
N LYS A 13 -7.41 -41.35 32.43
CA LYS A 13 -8.07 -40.19 31.82
C LYS A 13 -7.40 -38.88 32.25
N GLU A 14 -7.02 -38.75 33.52
CA GLU A 14 -6.24 -37.60 34.02
C GLU A 14 -4.85 -37.52 33.39
N LYS A 15 -4.10 -38.63 33.30
CA LYS A 15 -2.79 -38.65 32.64
C LYS A 15 -2.91 -38.24 31.17
N LYS A 16 -3.93 -38.72 30.45
CA LYS A 16 -4.22 -38.29 29.07
C LYS A 16 -4.54 -36.78 29.00
N LYS A 17 -5.42 -36.28 29.87
CA LYS A 17 -5.74 -34.83 29.95
C LYS A 17 -4.50 -33.97 30.26
N ARG A 18 -3.65 -34.40 31.20
CA ARG A 18 -2.39 -33.71 31.55
C ARG A 18 -1.40 -33.74 30.39
N LYS A 19 -1.28 -34.86 29.66
CA LYS A 19 -0.43 -34.99 28.47
C LYS A 19 -0.90 -34.07 27.33
N VAL A 20 -2.21 -34.04 27.05
CA VAL A 20 -2.81 -33.12 26.06
C VAL A 20 -2.61 -31.66 26.47
N LYS A 21 -2.88 -31.30 27.73
CA LYS A 21 -2.67 -29.94 28.26
C LYS A 21 -1.19 -29.52 28.16
N ARG A 22 -0.25 -30.43 28.45
CA ARG A 22 1.19 -30.19 28.32
C ARG A 22 1.61 -30.01 26.86
N ASN A 23 1.11 -30.85 25.95
CA ASN A 23 1.39 -30.73 24.52
C ASN A 23 0.84 -29.41 23.95
N ASN A 24 -0.38 -29.01 24.31
CA ASN A 24 -0.94 -27.72 23.91
C ASN A 24 -0.15 -26.55 24.50
N ARG A 25 0.33 -26.66 25.75
CA ARG A 25 1.21 -25.64 26.34
C ARG A 25 2.55 -25.55 25.61
N ALA A 26 3.16 -26.67 25.25
CA ALA A 26 4.40 -26.70 24.47
C ALA A 26 4.20 -26.12 23.06
N LEU A 27 3.10 -26.45 22.39
CA LEU A 27 2.74 -25.86 21.10
C LEU A 27 2.51 -24.35 21.21
N ASN A 28 1.79 -23.88 22.24
CA ASN A 28 1.58 -22.45 22.46
C ASN A 28 2.90 -21.71 22.73
N ILE A 29 3.80 -22.30 23.52
CA ILE A 29 5.13 -21.72 23.75
C ILE A 29 5.92 -21.68 22.44
N LEU A 30 5.89 -22.75 21.66
CA LEU A 30 6.56 -22.81 20.37
C LEU A 30 6.02 -21.75 19.40
N THR A 31 4.70 -21.62 19.26
CA THR A 31 4.10 -20.61 18.38
C THR A 31 4.38 -19.20 18.87
N SER A 32 4.34 -18.94 20.18
CA SER A 32 4.75 -17.65 20.75
C SER A 32 6.22 -17.33 20.48
N LEU A 33 7.13 -18.29 20.66
CA LEU A 33 8.55 -18.11 20.39
C LEU A 33 8.82 -17.86 18.89
N MET A 34 8.13 -18.59 18.01
CA MET A 34 8.21 -18.35 16.56
C MET A 34 7.72 -16.95 16.20
N PHE A 35 6.61 -16.50 16.79
CA PHE A 35 6.08 -15.16 16.54
C PHE A 35 7.04 -14.06 17.02
N ILE A 36 7.52 -14.16 18.26
CA ILE A 36 8.48 -13.21 18.82
C ILE A 36 9.78 -13.22 18.01
N GLY A 37 10.26 -14.41 17.63
CA GLY A 37 11.43 -14.57 16.77
C GLY A 37 11.26 -13.89 15.42
N PHE A 38 10.11 -14.09 14.77
CA PHE A 38 9.78 -13.44 13.50
C PHE A 38 9.77 -11.91 13.62
N ILE A 39 9.08 -11.35 14.62
CA ILE A 39 9.05 -9.90 14.85
C ILE A 39 10.46 -9.35 15.13
N SER A 40 11.25 -10.06 15.94
CA SER A 40 12.62 -9.66 16.26
C SER A 40 13.50 -9.61 15.01
N ILE A 41 13.38 -10.59 14.12
CA ILE A 41 14.11 -10.63 12.84
C ILE A 41 13.71 -9.43 11.96
N VAL A 42 12.41 -9.13 11.84
CA VAL A 42 11.93 -7.97 11.06
C VAL A 42 12.49 -6.67 11.63
N ILE A 43 12.50 -6.48 12.95
CA ILE A 43 13.08 -5.30 13.59
C ILE A 43 14.58 -5.19 13.30
N ILE A 44 15.33 -6.29 13.44
CA ILE A 44 16.77 -6.31 13.18
C ILE A 44 17.06 -5.90 11.73
N PHE A 45 16.31 -6.43 10.75
CA PHE A 45 16.49 -6.05 9.35
C PHE A 45 16.19 -4.58 9.08
N ASN A 46 15.19 -4.00 9.76
CA ASN A 46 14.90 -2.57 9.64
C ASN A 46 16.00 -1.70 10.24
N ILE A 47 16.59 -2.08 11.37
CA ILE A 47 17.69 -1.33 12.01
C ILE A 47 18.99 -1.42 11.19
N LEU A 48 19.26 -2.57 10.57
CA LEU A 48 20.48 -2.79 9.79
C LEU A 48 20.43 -2.18 8.38
N LYS A 49 19.25 -1.81 7.90
CA LYS A 49 19.09 -1.17 6.60
C LYS A 49 19.70 0.23 6.63
N VAL A 50 20.41 0.59 5.56
CA VAL A 50 20.87 1.96 5.36
C VAL A 50 19.69 2.83 4.96
N ASP A 51 19.49 3.93 5.67
CA ASP A 51 18.44 4.90 5.35
C ASP A 51 18.71 5.58 4.01
N GLU A 52 17.71 5.60 3.14
CA GLU A 52 17.75 6.35 1.88
C GLU A 52 17.02 7.67 2.11
N THR A 53 17.61 8.79 1.68
CA THR A 53 16.97 10.11 1.81
C THR A 53 16.05 10.45 0.64
N PHE A 54 16.18 9.71 -0.46
CA PHE A 54 15.42 9.93 -1.69
C PHE A 54 15.10 8.60 -2.36
N SER A 55 13.85 8.44 -2.80
CA SER A 55 13.43 7.32 -3.63
C SER A 55 13.38 7.78 -5.08
N GLU A 56 14.30 7.28 -5.91
CA GLU A 56 14.26 7.49 -7.36
C GLU A 56 13.01 6.87 -7.98
N GLU A 57 12.56 5.72 -7.45
CA GLU A 57 11.38 5.01 -7.94
C GLU A 57 10.07 5.74 -7.66
N GLU A 58 9.95 6.35 -6.48
CA GLU A 58 8.77 7.13 -6.10
C GLU A 58 8.93 8.63 -6.41
N ASN A 59 10.06 9.04 -7.00
CA ASN A 59 10.46 10.43 -7.27
C ASN A 59 10.13 11.40 -6.10
N ARG A 60 10.50 11.01 -4.87
CA ARG A 60 10.24 11.82 -3.67
C ARG A 60 11.29 11.65 -2.59
N THR A 61 11.41 12.66 -1.74
CA THR A 61 12.18 12.57 -0.50
C THR A 61 11.51 11.63 0.48
N LEU A 62 12.31 10.79 1.12
CA LEU A 62 11.84 9.85 2.14
C LEU A 62 11.91 10.49 3.52
N ALA A 63 11.00 10.08 4.40
CA ALA A 63 11.06 10.48 5.80
C ALA A 63 12.39 10.02 6.42
N THR A 64 12.96 10.87 7.27
CA THR A 64 14.22 10.61 7.98
C THR A 64 13.94 10.35 9.45
N MET A 65 14.89 9.73 10.15
CA MET A 65 14.69 9.39 11.55
C MET A 65 14.41 10.65 12.40
N PRO A 66 13.24 10.75 13.06
CA PRO A 66 12.88 11.93 13.82
C PRO A 66 13.71 12.04 15.11
N LYS A 67 13.94 13.28 15.55
CA LYS A 67 14.62 13.53 16.82
C LYS A 67 13.67 13.25 17.98
N PHE A 68 14.06 12.33 18.85
CA PHE A 68 13.30 12.04 20.06
C PHE A 68 13.39 13.20 21.06
N THR A 69 12.24 13.72 21.49
CA THR A 69 12.14 14.63 22.63
C THR A 69 10.91 14.28 23.47
N ILE A 70 10.96 14.53 24.77
CA ILE A 70 9.81 14.27 25.67
C ILE A 70 8.58 15.06 25.20
N LYS A 71 8.78 16.30 24.73
CA LYS A 71 7.70 17.14 24.21
C LYS A 71 7.05 16.54 22.96
N SER A 72 7.84 16.13 21.97
CA SER A 72 7.34 15.52 20.72
C SER A 72 6.71 14.14 20.95
N PHE A 73 7.18 13.40 21.96
CA PHE A 73 6.56 12.14 22.36
C PHE A 73 5.17 12.36 22.99
N LEU A 74 5.06 13.30 23.94
CA LEU A 74 3.79 13.59 24.61
C LEU A 74 2.78 14.30 23.72
N SER A 75 3.23 15.08 22.72
CA SER A 75 2.34 15.67 21.72
C SER A 75 1.89 14.68 20.65
N GLY A 76 2.56 13.53 20.50
CA GLY A 76 2.30 12.53 19.46
C GLY A 76 3.03 12.80 18.14
N ASP A 77 3.72 13.93 18.01
CA ASP A 77 4.45 14.30 16.79
C ASP A 77 5.56 13.29 16.47
N PHE A 78 6.32 12.88 17.49
CA PHE A 78 7.38 11.87 17.32
C PHE A 78 6.81 10.56 16.78
N THR A 79 5.67 10.11 17.32
CA THR A 79 5.04 8.87 16.88
C THR A 79 4.60 8.97 15.42
N LYS A 80 4.01 10.10 15.02
CA LYS A 80 3.59 10.34 13.64
C LYS A 80 4.78 10.34 12.68
N GLU A 81 5.81 11.10 12.99
CA GLU A 81 7.03 11.19 12.17
C GLU A 81 7.77 9.84 12.11
N TYR A 82 7.81 9.11 13.22
CA TYR A 82 8.45 7.80 13.28
C TYR A 82 7.69 6.76 12.45
N THR A 83 6.35 6.77 12.49
CA THR A 83 5.54 5.91 11.62
C THR A 83 5.84 6.19 10.15
N ASN A 84 5.85 7.47 9.75
CA ASN A 84 6.20 7.85 8.37
C ASN A 84 7.62 7.37 7.98
N TYR A 85 8.60 7.54 8.88
CA TYR A 85 9.96 7.05 8.67
C TYR A 85 10.01 5.54 8.47
N VAL A 86 9.32 4.75 9.30
CA VAL A 86 9.28 3.29 9.19
C VAL A 86 8.56 2.83 7.92
N GLU A 87 7.46 3.48 7.54
CA GLU A 87 6.72 3.17 6.30
C GLU A 87 7.56 3.42 5.04
N ASP A 88 8.34 4.51 5.04
CA ASP A 88 9.23 4.87 3.94
C ASP A 88 10.46 3.96 3.89
N ASN A 89 11.07 3.68 5.05
CA ASN A 89 12.33 2.95 5.15
C ASN A 89 12.18 1.46 5.43
N PHE A 90 10.97 0.88 5.33
CA PHE A 90 10.77 -0.53 5.64
C PHE A 90 11.68 -1.46 4.82
N ALA A 91 12.38 -2.36 5.51
CA ALA A 91 13.28 -3.32 4.88
C ALA A 91 12.51 -4.36 4.07
N GLY A 92 12.86 -4.48 2.77
CA GLY A 92 12.19 -5.41 1.86
C GLY A 92 10.80 -4.97 1.40
N LYS A 93 10.39 -3.71 1.61
CA LYS A 93 9.10 -3.13 1.14
C LYS A 93 8.79 -3.52 -0.31
N LYS A 94 9.74 -3.32 -1.23
CA LYS A 94 9.60 -3.65 -2.66
C LYS A 94 9.26 -5.12 -2.89
N GLY A 95 9.86 -6.03 -2.12
CA GLY A 95 9.58 -7.46 -2.18
C GLY A 95 8.15 -7.78 -1.73
N PHE A 96 7.69 -7.21 -0.63
CA PHE A 96 6.31 -7.38 -0.16
C PHE A 96 5.29 -6.83 -1.15
N VAL A 97 5.54 -5.63 -1.70
CA VAL A 97 4.70 -5.03 -2.74
C VAL A 97 4.65 -5.93 -3.97
N SER A 98 5.80 -6.42 -4.45
CA SER A 98 5.87 -7.33 -5.61
C SER A 98 5.11 -8.64 -5.37
N ILE A 99 5.26 -9.26 -4.19
CA ILE A 99 4.53 -10.48 -3.83
C ILE A 99 3.02 -10.20 -3.83
N LYS A 100 2.57 -9.10 -3.22
CA LYS A 100 1.16 -8.68 -3.20
C LYS A 100 0.64 -8.51 -4.63
N SER A 101 1.33 -7.74 -5.46
CA SER A 101 0.92 -7.48 -6.85
C SER A 101 0.86 -8.77 -7.68
N ASN A 102 1.81 -9.69 -7.49
CA ASN A 102 1.79 -10.98 -8.17
C ASN A 102 0.62 -11.85 -7.72
N LEU A 103 0.30 -11.87 -6.43
CA LEU A 103 -0.87 -12.58 -5.91
C LEU A 103 -2.17 -11.98 -6.44
N GLU A 104 -2.30 -10.65 -6.46
CA GLU A 104 -3.45 -9.96 -7.07
C GLU A 104 -3.61 -10.32 -8.54
N LYS A 105 -2.51 -10.36 -9.29
CA LYS A 105 -2.51 -10.80 -10.69
C LYS A 105 -2.90 -12.27 -10.85
N LEU A 106 -2.43 -13.16 -9.98
CA LEU A 106 -2.81 -14.58 -9.98
C LEU A 106 -4.29 -14.78 -9.65
N GLU A 107 -4.87 -13.92 -8.82
CA GLU A 107 -6.31 -13.86 -8.55
C GLU A 107 -7.13 -13.34 -9.74
N GLY A 108 -6.48 -12.88 -10.82
CA GLY A 108 -7.13 -12.30 -11.99
C GLY A 108 -7.50 -10.83 -11.84
N LYS A 109 -6.88 -10.11 -10.88
CA LYS A 109 -7.03 -8.65 -10.78
C LYS A 109 -6.10 -8.00 -11.80
N ASP A 110 -6.70 -7.39 -12.81
CA ASP A 110 -6.01 -6.55 -13.79
C ASP A 110 -5.99 -5.06 -13.37
N GLU A 111 -6.66 -4.72 -12.26
CA GLU A 111 -6.74 -3.39 -11.65
C GLU A 111 -6.41 -3.47 -10.14
N SER A 112 -5.56 -2.57 -9.65
CA SER A 112 -5.28 -2.38 -8.21
C SER A 112 -5.25 -0.89 -7.90
N ASN A 113 -6.16 -0.41 -7.04
CA ASN A 113 -6.29 1.01 -6.67
C ASN A 113 -6.33 1.97 -7.88
N SER A 114 -7.17 1.67 -8.89
CA SER A 114 -7.28 2.47 -10.12
C SER A 114 -6.01 2.49 -10.99
N ILE A 115 -5.10 1.54 -10.79
CA ILE A 115 -3.93 1.34 -11.64
C ILE A 115 -4.11 0.02 -12.39
N PHE A 116 -4.10 0.07 -13.72
CA PHE A 116 -4.05 -1.11 -14.58
C PHE A 116 -2.62 -1.62 -14.73
N ILE A 117 -2.48 -2.95 -14.73
CA ILE A 117 -1.20 -3.61 -15.02
C ILE A 117 -1.22 -4.06 -16.48
N GLY A 118 -0.68 -3.23 -17.37
CA GLY A 118 -0.60 -3.53 -18.79
C GLY A 118 0.52 -4.52 -19.16
N LYS A 119 0.75 -4.63 -20.47
CA LYS A 119 1.82 -5.47 -21.05
C LYS A 119 3.17 -5.06 -20.47
N ASP A 120 4.05 -6.06 -20.31
CA ASP A 120 5.40 -5.91 -19.77
C ASP A 120 5.46 -5.32 -18.34
N GLY A 121 4.34 -5.35 -17.59
CA GLY A 121 4.27 -4.85 -16.22
C GLY A 121 4.16 -3.33 -16.10
N GLN A 122 3.83 -2.63 -17.19
CA GLN A 122 3.59 -1.19 -17.17
C GLN A 122 2.35 -0.86 -16.32
N LEU A 123 2.43 0.23 -15.56
CA LEU A 123 1.35 0.71 -14.70
C LEU A 123 0.66 1.90 -15.38
N PHE A 124 -0.66 1.81 -15.51
CA PHE A 124 -1.48 2.86 -16.12
C PHE A 124 -2.52 3.33 -15.12
N GLU A 125 -2.46 4.59 -14.72
CA GLU A 125 -3.52 5.20 -13.91
C GLU A 125 -4.79 5.33 -14.73
N LYS A 126 -5.89 4.76 -14.23
CA LYS A 126 -7.20 4.77 -14.86
C LYS A 126 -7.68 6.21 -15.04
N PHE A 127 -8.11 6.53 -16.25
CA PHE A 127 -8.74 7.80 -16.54
C PHE A 127 -10.23 7.73 -16.17
N ILE A 128 -10.68 8.69 -15.37
CA ILE A 128 -12.08 8.87 -14.98
C ILE A 128 -12.46 10.30 -15.32
N GLU A 129 -13.53 10.48 -16.07
CA GLU A 129 -14.05 11.79 -16.45
C GLU A 129 -14.50 12.54 -15.18
N ALA A 130 -14.06 13.80 -15.05
CA ALA A 130 -14.50 14.66 -13.95
C ALA A 130 -15.94 15.14 -14.21
N SER A 131 -16.65 15.54 -13.15
CA SER A 131 -17.97 16.15 -13.34
C SER A 131 -17.88 17.45 -14.15
N GLN A 132 -18.99 17.84 -14.80
CA GLN A 132 -19.04 19.11 -15.54
C GLN A 132 -18.73 20.29 -14.62
N GLU A 133 -19.28 20.32 -13.40
CA GLU A 133 -19.03 21.37 -12.41
C GLU A 133 -17.54 21.49 -12.06
N GLU A 134 -16.86 20.36 -11.83
CA GLU A 134 -15.42 20.36 -11.55
C GLU A 134 -14.60 20.80 -12.77
N THR A 135 -15.03 20.42 -13.97
CA THR A 135 -14.39 20.77 -15.23
C THR A 135 -14.50 22.27 -15.48
N ASP A 136 -15.70 22.83 -15.37
CA ASP A 136 -15.99 24.27 -15.53
C ASP A 136 -15.22 25.10 -14.50
N ALA A 137 -15.15 24.63 -13.25
CA ALA A 137 -14.37 25.30 -12.20
C ALA A 137 -12.87 25.36 -12.54
N LYS A 138 -12.30 24.29 -13.11
CA LYS A 138 -10.89 24.25 -13.55
C LYS A 138 -10.66 25.17 -14.75
N ILE A 139 -11.56 25.17 -15.74
CA ILE A 139 -11.51 26.06 -16.90
C ILE A 139 -11.55 27.53 -16.43
N ALA A 140 -12.50 27.88 -15.57
CA ALA A 140 -12.64 29.21 -15.01
C ALA A 140 -11.37 29.65 -14.25
N ALA A 141 -10.73 28.75 -13.49
CA ALA A 141 -9.48 29.04 -12.79
C ALA A 141 -8.32 29.31 -13.76
N ILE A 142 -8.18 28.53 -14.84
CA ILE A 142 -7.16 28.72 -15.87
C ILE A 142 -7.38 30.06 -16.60
N ASN A 143 -8.61 30.35 -17.01
CA ASN A 143 -8.96 31.59 -17.70
C ASN A 143 -8.73 32.82 -16.78
N SER A 144 -9.12 32.73 -15.51
CA SER A 144 -8.86 33.79 -14.52
C SER A 144 -7.37 34.05 -14.32
N PHE A 145 -6.55 32.99 -14.36
CA PHE A 145 -5.10 33.11 -14.30
C PHE A 145 -4.56 33.83 -15.54
N TYR A 146 -5.04 33.47 -16.73
CA TYR A 146 -4.67 34.11 -17.99
C TYR A 146 -5.02 35.60 -17.99
N GLU A 147 -6.25 35.97 -17.61
CA GLU A 147 -6.72 37.36 -17.56
C GLU A 147 -5.88 38.22 -16.61
N ARG A 148 -5.55 37.68 -15.43
CA ARG A 148 -4.74 38.38 -14.42
C ARG A 148 -3.34 38.73 -14.91
N TYR A 149 -2.77 37.90 -15.78
CA TYR A 149 -1.40 38.06 -16.29
C TYR A 149 -1.37 38.23 -17.81
N SER A 150 -2.33 38.98 -18.35
CA SER A 150 -2.49 39.24 -19.80
C SER A 150 -1.28 39.88 -20.49
N ASN A 151 -0.31 40.39 -19.72
CA ASN A 151 0.96 40.90 -20.23
C ASN A 151 2.02 39.81 -20.50
N LEU A 152 1.77 38.55 -20.15
CA LEU A 152 2.66 37.42 -20.41
C LEU A 152 2.19 36.65 -21.65
N ASN A 153 3.15 36.21 -22.46
CA ASN A 153 2.84 35.29 -23.56
C ASN A 153 2.64 33.88 -22.98
N MET A 154 1.40 33.38 -22.99
CA MET A 154 1.02 32.10 -22.42
C MET A 154 0.45 31.17 -23.50
N SER A 155 0.79 29.89 -23.41
CA SER A 155 0.25 28.84 -24.26
C SER A 155 -0.14 27.65 -23.38
N PHE A 156 -1.26 27.03 -23.69
CA PHE A 156 -1.81 25.89 -22.95
C PHE A 156 -1.93 24.70 -23.90
N ILE A 157 -1.53 23.52 -23.44
CA ILE A 157 -1.68 22.26 -24.15
C ILE A 157 -2.25 21.26 -23.15
N LEU A 158 -3.42 20.70 -23.47
CA LEU A 158 -3.99 19.57 -22.76
C LEU A 158 -3.66 18.31 -23.54
N THR A 159 -2.94 17.38 -22.91
CA THR A 159 -2.46 16.15 -23.55
C THR A 159 -3.15 14.93 -22.94
N PRO A 160 -3.49 13.91 -23.74
CA PRO A 160 -4.03 12.65 -23.22
C PRO A 160 -3.00 11.92 -22.35
N THR A 161 -3.47 11.15 -21.39
CA THR A 161 -2.65 10.27 -20.54
C THR A 161 -2.17 9.03 -21.29
N ALA A 162 -1.26 8.29 -20.65
CA ALA A 162 -0.74 7.03 -21.17
C ALA A 162 -1.82 5.97 -21.42
N THR A 163 -2.96 6.02 -20.73
CA THR A 163 -4.06 5.06 -20.96
C THR A 163 -4.63 5.18 -22.37
N LYS A 164 -4.77 6.41 -22.87
CA LYS A 164 -5.26 6.69 -24.22
C LYS A 164 -4.19 6.57 -25.29
N VAL A 165 -2.95 6.95 -24.99
CA VAL A 165 -1.84 6.89 -25.96
C VAL A 165 -1.38 5.46 -26.22
N LEU A 166 -1.44 4.59 -25.20
CA LEU A 166 -0.94 3.20 -25.26
C LEU A 166 -2.07 2.18 -24.99
N GLU A 167 -3.25 2.41 -25.57
CA GLU A 167 -4.42 1.53 -25.40
C GLU A 167 -4.11 0.06 -25.70
N GLU A 168 -3.24 -0.20 -26.68
CA GLU A 168 -2.84 -1.55 -27.07
C GLU A 168 -2.04 -2.29 -26.00
N LYS A 169 -1.53 -1.57 -25.00
CA LYS A 169 -0.77 -2.12 -23.87
C LYS A 169 -1.63 -2.32 -22.62
N LEU A 170 -2.85 -1.79 -22.58
CA LEU A 170 -3.75 -2.02 -21.46
C LEU A 170 -4.21 -3.49 -21.39
N PRO A 171 -4.65 -3.97 -20.21
CA PRO A 171 -5.39 -5.20 -20.09
C PRO A 171 -6.59 -5.22 -21.05
N LYS A 172 -6.93 -6.41 -21.56
CA LYS A 172 -8.12 -6.56 -22.40
C LYS A 172 -9.36 -6.13 -21.60
N TYR A 173 -10.18 -5.27 -22.22
CA TYR A 173 -11.42 -4.74 -21.62
C TYR A 173 -11.20 -3.86 -20.38
N ALA A 174 -10.03 -3.20 -20.27
CA ALA A 174 -9.79 -2.21 -19.22
C ALA A 174 -10.87 -1.11 -19.27
N PRO A 175 -11.64 -0.90 -18.18
CA PRO A 175 -12.69 0.11 -18.16
C PRO A 175 -12.08 1.51 -17.99
N ASN A 176 -12.01 2.29 -19.07
CA ASN A 176 -11.63 3.71 -19.08
C ASN A 176 -12.72 4.54 -19.75
N ASP A 177 -12.95 5.75 -19.24
CA ASP A 177 -13.76 6.74 -19.95
C ASP A 177 -12.99 7.24 -21.19
N ASP A 178 -13.71 7.80 -22.18
CA ASP A 178 -13.07 8.28 -23.41
C ASP A 178 -12.38 9.63 -23.19
N GLU A 179 -11.11 9.57 -22.81
CA GLU A 179 -10.29 10.75 -22.54
C GLU A 179 -10.20 11.71 -23.73
N LEU A 180 -10.18 11.20 -24.97
CA LEU A 180 -10.15 12.10 -26.13
C LEU A 180 -11.46 12.86 -26.30
N ASP A 181 -12.59 12.21 -26.04
CA ASP A 181 -13.89 12.88 -26.05
C ASP A 181 -13.95 13.97 -24.98
N TYR A 182 -13.48 13.68 -23.75
CA TYR A 182 -13.38 14.65 -22.67
C TYR A 182 -12.51 15.86 -23.05
N ILE A 183 -11.29 15.61 -23.56
CA ILE A 183 -10.37 16.69 -23.98
C ILE A 183 -11.02 17.54 -25.08
N ASN A 184 -11.71 16.91 -26.05
CA ASN A 184 -12.38 17.64 -27.12
C ASN A 184 -13.49 18.56 -26.58
N LYS A 185 -14.31 18.11 -25.63
CA LYS A 185 -15.34 18.96 -25.00
C LYS A 185 -14.74 20.22 -24.37
N VAL A 186 -13.62 20.09 -23.66
CA VAL A 186 -12.93 21.20 -23.00
C VAL A 186 -12.50 22.31 -23.98
N PHE A 187 -12.23 21.98 -25.26
CA PHE A 187 -11.82 22.97 -26.27
C PHE A 187 -12.93 23.40 -27.23
N LEU A 188 -14.06 22.70 -27.24
CA LEU A 188 -15.18 22.97 -28.15
C LEU A 188 -16.26 23.85 -27.53
N ASP A 189 -16.33 23.89 -26.19
CA ASP A 189 -17.16 24.82 -25.40
C ASP A 189 -16.43 26.15 -25.12
#